data_AF-A0A2T7G6Z3-F1
#
_entry.id   AF-A0A2T7G6Z3-F1
#
_cell.length_a   1.000
_cell.length_b   1.000
_cell.length_c   1.000
_cell.angle_alpha   90.00
_cell.angle_beta   90.00
_cell.angle_gamma   90.00
#
_symmetry.space_group_name_H-M   'P 1'
#
loop_
_entity.id
_entity.type
_entity.pdbx_description
1 polymer ?
#
loop_
_entity_poly.entity_id
_entity_poly.type
_entity_poly.pdbx_seq_one_letter_code
_entity_poly.pdbx_strand_id
1 'polypeptide(L)'
;MLVCTTNYLDRIDAAILRPGRIDARANVPLPGPRALERMLRDGLGTGISSSEMARLVRAATGGTAADVDGALRQARSVARSETREVTVEDLQRALGGDIEDANPAWERRVALHECGHAIVGTCLGIGRVTRVVLTRDGGQAWMSYATGKSVLSDLEDELAYALAGRAAERLILGTVAAGAGGNAMSDLARATQTATDIDLRFGLGADPRTRARGLPRPHGQRNRTGCGCTCRKR
;
A
#
# COMPACT_ATOMS: atom_id res chain seq x y z
N MET A 1 35.67 3.85 -2.73
CA MET A 1 34.26 4.05 -2.34
C MET A 1 33.45 2.94 -2.98
N LEU A 2 32.82 2.07 -2.18
CA LEU A 2 31.94 1.03 -2.68
C LEU A 2 30.51 1.56 -2.63
N VAL A 3 29.77 1.41 -3.72
CA VAL A 3 28.35 1.76 -3.80
C VAL A 3 27.60 0.53 -4.29
N CYS A 4 26.51 0.18 -3.60
CA CYS A 4 25.67 -0.96 -3.93
C CYS A 4 24.20 -0.51 -4.01
N THR A 5 23.41 -1.20 -4.82
CA THR A 5 21.97 -0.94 -4.98
C THR A 5 21.18 -2.19 -4.63
N THR A 6 20.05 -2.04 -3.93
CA THR A 6 19.15 -3.15 -3.59
C THR A 6 17.71 -2.66 -3.53
N ASN A 7 16.78 -3.51 -3.95
CA ASN A 7 15.35 -3.29 -3.75
C ASN A 7 14.83 -3.96 -2.46
N TYR A 8 15.63 -4.83 -1.85
CA TYR A 8 15.24 -5.66 -0.69
C TYR A 8 16.27 -5.51 0.43
N LEU A 9 16.18 -4.42 1.18
CA LEU A 9 17.12 -4.14 2.28
C LEU A 9 16.99 -5.17 3.41
N ASP A 10 15.77 -5.64 3.66
CA ASP A 10 15.42 -6.65 4.67
C ASP A 10 16.04 -8.03 4.39
N ARG A 11 16.41 -8.31 3.14
CA ARG A 11 17.08 -9.55 2.74
C ARG A 11 18.60 -9.50 2.82
N ILE A 12 19.17 -8.33 3.10
CA ILE A 12 20.62 -8.19 3.23
C ILE A 12 21.04 -8.66 4.61
N ASP A 13 22.09 -9.51 4.65
CA ASP A 13 22.69 -9.95 5.90
C ASP A 13 23.09 -8.75 6.77
N ALA A 14 22.60 -8.73 8.01
CA ALA A 14 22.88 -7.67 8.97
C ALA A 14 24.38 -7.44 9.20
N ALA A 15 25.23 -8.45 8.99
CA ALA A 15 26.68 -8.32 9.04
C ALA A 15 27.23 -7.36 7.98
N ILE A 16 26.63 -7.29 6.78
CA ILE A 16 27.06 -6.38 5.71
C ILE A 16 26.72 -4.93 6.06
N LEU A 17 25.61 -4.72 6.77
CA LEU A 17 25.08 -3.40 7.13
C LEU A 17 25.70 -2.78 8.41
N ARG A 18 26.74 -3.41 8.96
CA ARG A 18 27.41 -2.94 10.19
C ARG A 18 28.29 -1.70 9.93
N PRO A 19 28.50 -0.83 10.94
CA PRO A 19 29.45 0.27 10.87
C PRO A 19 30.83 -0.17 10.34
N GLY A 20 31.41 0.63 9.44
CA GLY A 20 32.68 0.33 8.77
C GLY A 20 32.57 -0.60 7.54
N ARG A 21 31.35 -0.97 7.12
CA ARG A 21 31.07 -1.74 5.90
C ARG A 21 30.16 -0.96 4.95
N ILE A 22 28.90 -1.37 4.79
CA ILE A 22 27.86 -0.61 4.08
C ILE A 22 26.95 0.03 5.13
N ASP A 23 27.46 1.08 5.76
CA ASP A 23 26.81 1.76 6.89
C ASP A 23 26.07 3.04 6.49
N ALA A 24 26.45 3.67 5.37
CA ALA A 24 25.68 4.74 4.75
C ALA A 24 24.54 4.18 3.89
N ARG A 25 23.33 4.70 4.11
CA ARG A 25 22.12 4.31 3.36
C ARG A 25 21.46 5.54 2.77
N ALA A 26 21.17 5.49 1.48
CA ALA A 26 20.38 6.50 0.79
C ALA A 26 19.16 5.81 0.16
N ASN A 27 17.96 6.15 0.62
CA ASN A 27 16.73 5.68 0.01
C ASN A 27 16.39 6.57 -1.20
N VAL A 28 16.17 5.96 -2.36
CA VAL A 28 15.78 6.66 -3.58
C VAL A 28 14.30 6.37 -3.83
N PRO A 29 13.38 7.28 -3.47
CA PRO A 29 11.95 7.06 -3.68
C PRO A 29 11.57 7.18 -5.16
N LEU A 30 10.36 6.73 -5.49
CA LEU A 30 9.77 6.97 -6.81
C LEU A 30 9.72 8.46 -7.14
N PRO A 31 10.01 8.87 -8.39
CA PRO A 31 9.98 10.26 -8.78
C PRO A 31 8.60 10.90 -8.53
N GLY A 32 8.62 12.14 -8.04
CA GLY A 32 7.42 12.96 -7.89
C GLY A 32 7.03 13.63 -9.21
N PRO A 33 5.84 14.27 -9.30
CA PRO A 33 5.35 14.88 -10.54
C PRO A 33 6.33 15.87 -11.19
N ARG A 34 6.99 16.72 -10.38
CA ARG A 34 8.00 17.68 -10.87
C ARG A 34 9.28 17.01 -11.41
N ALA A 35 9.67 15.88 -10.81
CA ALA A 35 10.82 15.12 -11.27
C ALA A 35 10.50 14.41 -12.58
N LEU A 36 9.31 13.79 -12.67
CA LEU A 36 8.79 13.19 -13.89
C LEU A 36 8.70 14.21 -15.02
N GLU A 37 8.11 15.38 -14.77
CA GLU A 37 8.01 16.46 -15.77
C GLU A 37 9.38 16.83 -16.33
N ARG A 38 10.39 17.00 -15.45
CA ARG A 38 11.75 17.31 -15.89
C ARG A 38 12.34 16.19 -16.75
N MET A 39 12.24 14.95 -16.30
CA MET A 39 12.74 13.79 -17.07
C MET A 39 12.10 13.69 -18.45
N LEU A 40 10.79 13.93 -18.53
CA LEU A 40 10.04 13.91 -19.79
C LEU A 40 10.43 15.08 -20.71
N ARG A 41 10.62 16.28 -20.16
CA ARG A 41 11.15 17.45 -20.92
C ARG A 41 12.57 17.21 -21.42
N ASP A 42 13.43 16.61 -20.63
CA ASP A 42 14.79 16.25 -21.05
C ASP A 42 14.77 15.19 -22.17
N GLY A 43 13.75 14.33 -22.16
CA GLY A 43 13.55 13.26 -23.14
C GLY A 43 12.94 13.70 -24.47
N LEU A 44 11.99 14.64 -24.46
CA LEU A 44 11.21 15.06 -25.63
C LEU A 44 11.46 16.52 -26.07
N GLY A 45 12.15 17.33 -25.27
CA GLY A 45 12.36 18.76 -25.51
C GLY A 45 11.28 19.67 -24.92
N THR A 46 11.39 20.97 -25.20
CA THR A 46 10.57 22.02 -24.58
C THR A 46 9.34 22.43 -25.38
N GLY A 47 9.11 21.86 -26.57
CA GLY A 47 8.01 22.22 -27.48
C GLY A 47 6.63 21.68 -27.10
N ILE A 48 6.51 20.95 -25.98
CA ILE A 48 5.28 20.28 -25.56
C ILE A 48 4.39 21.25 -24.77
N SER A 49 3.09 21.25 -25.08
CA SER A 49 2.13 22.06 -24.35
C SER A 49 2.00 21.61 -22.88
N SER A 50 1.56 22.52 -22.01
CA SER A 50 1.39 22.19 -20.58
C SER A 50 0.34 21.08 -20.35
N SER A 51 -0.69 21.00 -21.19
CA SER A 51 -1.73 19.98 -21.10
C SER A 51 -1.22 18.59 -21.50
N GLU A 52 -0.45 18.50 -22.59
CA GLU A 52 0.23 17.26 -23.03
C GLU A 52 1.23 16.78 -21.98
N MET A 53 2.07 17.68 -21.46
CA MET A 53 3.03 17.34 -20.42
C MET A 53 2.31 16.81 -19.17
N ALA A 54 1.19 17.43 -18.77
CA ALA A 54 0.40 16.93 -17.65
C ALA A 54 -0.18 15.52 -17.90
N ARG A 55 -0.57 15.19 -19.14
CA ARG A 55 -1.00 13.82 -19.51
C ARG A 55 0.15 12.83 -19.38
N LEU A 56 1.33 13.16 -19.90
CA LEU A 56 2.51 12.30 -19.81
C LEU A 56 2.98 12.08 -18.37
N VAL A 57 2.97 13.14 -17.54
CA VAL A 57 3.30 13.02 -16.11
C VAL A 57 2.31 12.10 -15.40
N ARG A 58 1.00 12.22 -15.69
CA ARG A 58 0.00 11.28 -15.16
C ARG A 58 0.26 9.84 -15.63
N ALA A 59 0.57 9.65 -16.92
CA ALA A 59 0.87 8.33 -17.47
C ALA A 59 2.11 7.69 -16.82
N ALA A 60 3.13 8.49 -16.48
CA ALA A 60 4.37 8.05 -15.85
C ALA A 60 4.28 7.94 -14.32
N THR A 61 3.18 8.38 -13.71
CA THR A 61 3.03 8.42 -12.25
C THR A 61 2.93 7.00 -11.68
N GLY A 62 3.79 6.71 -10.69
CA GLY A 62 3.92 5.36 -10.11
C GLY A 62 5.08 4.55 -10.70
N GLY A 63 5.62 4.96 -11.86
CA GLY A 63 6.80 4.34 -12.45
C GLY A 63 8.12 4.75 -11.78
N THR A 64 9.12 3.89 -11.87
CA THR A 64 10.50 4.19 -11.47
C THR A 64 11.17 5.12 -12.48
N ALA A 65 12.30 5.73 -12.11
CA ALA A 65 13.09 6.51 -13.05
C ALA A 65 13.56 5.67 -14.25
N ALA A 66 13.84 4.38 -14.02
CA ALA A 66 14.24 3.45 -15.07
C ALA A 66 13.09 3.14 -16.04
N ASP A 67 11.85 3.05 -15.56
CA ASP A 67 10.68 2.82 -16.40
C ASP A 67 10.43 4.00 -17.35
N VAL A 68 10.56 5.24 -16.85
CA VAL A 68 10.43 6.46 -17.67
C VAL A 68 11.52 6.51 -18.74
N ASP A 69 12.77 6.25 -18.35
CA ASP A 69 13.91 6.16 -19.27
C ASP A 69 13.70 5.08 -20.34
N GLY A 70 13.18 3.92 -19.93
CA GLY A 70 12.82 2.81 -20.82
C GLY A 70 11.77 3.23 -21.84
N ALA A 71 10.69 3.87 -21.38
CA ALA A 71 9.62 4.37 -22.24
C ALA A 71 10.12 5.41 -23.25
N LEU A 72 10.99 6.34 -22.83
CA LEU A 72 11.64 7.30 -23.73
C LEU A 72 12.48 6.62 -24.81
N ARG A 73 13.25 5.58 -24.45
CA ARG A 73 14.05 4.80 -25.41
C ARG A 73 13.15 4.06 -26.41
N GLN A 74 12.08 3.45 -25.93
CA GLN A 74 11.10 2.74 -26.77
C GLN A 74 10.41 3.71 -27.74
N ALA A 75 9.91 4.86 -27.26
CA ALA A 75 9.29 5.88 -28.09
C ALA A 75 10.22 6.36 -29.21
N ARG A 76 11.47 6.67 -28.87
CA ARG A 76 12.50 7.05 -29.85
C ARG A 76 12.82 5.93 -30.85
N SER A 77 12.74 4.66 -30.42
CA SER A 77 12.96 3.51 -31.31
C SER A 77 11.86 3.39 -32.35
N VAL A 78 10.59 3.58 -31.95
CA VAL A 78 9.44 3.58 -32.86
C VAL A 78 9.55 4.73 -33.87
N ALA A 79 9.77 5.96 -33.39
CA ALA A 79 9.92 7.13 -34.25
C ALA A 79 11.05 6.97 -35.29
N ARG A 80 12.20 6.41 -34.86
CA ARG A 80 13.31 6.09 -35.78
C ARG A 80 12.93 5.07 -36.84
N SER A 81 12.20 4.00 -36.48
CA SER A 81 11.75 3.00 -37.46
C SER A 81 10.79 3.57 -38.50
N GLU A 82 10.10 4.66 -38.17
CA GLU A 82 9.18 5.38 -39.05
C GLU A 82 9.82 6.61 -39.72
N THR A 83 11.13 6.84 -39.52
CA THR A 83 11.89 7.96 -40.08
C THR A 83 11.25 9.33 -39.77
N ARG A 84 10.76 9.50 -38.54
CA ARG A 84 10.15 10.75 -38.06
C ARG A 84 10.66 11.12 -36.67
N GLU A 85 10.37 12.35 -36.27
CA GLU A 85 10.60 12.82 -34.90
C GLU A 85 9.69 12.08 -33.91
N VAL A 86 10.16 11.98 -32.66
CA VAL A 86 9.37 11.38 -31.58
C VAL A 86 8.20 12.28 -31.23
N THR A 87 7.01 11.69 -31.09
CA THR A 87 5.81 12.45 -30.72
C THR A 87 5.37 12.14 -29.30
N VAL A 88 4.44 12.95 -28.79
CA VAL A 88 3.82 12.74 -27.47
C VAL A 88 3.11 11.39 -27.44
N GLU A 89 2.46 10.99 -28.54
CA GLU A 89 1.72 9.75 -28.69
C GLU A 89 2.63 8.51 -28.60
N ASP A 90 3.85 8.57 -29.15
CA ASP A 90 4.81 7.47 -29.01
C ASP A 90 5.15 7.22 -27.55
N LEU A 91 5.41 8.30 -26.80
CA LEU A 91 5.76 8.19 -25.39
C LEU A 91 4.56 7.77 -24.56
N GLN A 92 3.38 8.31 -24.86
CA GLN A 92 2.13 7.92 -24.22
C GLN A 92 1.88 6.41 -24.41
N ARG A 93 2.11 5.89 -25.63
CA ARG A 93 2.05 4.44 -25.91
C ARG A 93 3.11 3.65 -25.16
N ALA A 94 4.35 4.13 -25.12
CA ALA A 94 5.45 3.46 -24.41
C ALA A 94 5.26 3.44 -22.88
N LEU A 95 4.58 4.44 -22.31
CA LEU A 95 4.17 4.50 -20.92
C LEU A 95 2.91 3.66 -20.61
N GLY A 96 2.51 2.78 -21.54
CA GLY A 96 1.38 1.86 -21.37
C GLY A 96 0.09 2.30 -22.08
N GLY A 97 0.15 3.16 -23.09
CA GLY A 97 -1.02 3.56 -23.88
C GLY A 97 -1.79 4.74 -23.30
N ASP A 98 -2.82 5.15 -24.04
CA ASP A 98 -3.72 6.21 -23.65
C ASP A 98 -4.36 5.95 -22.30
N ILE A 99 -4.35 6.97 -21.45
CA ILE A 99 -5.26 7.07 -20.29
C ILE A 99 -6.67 7.44 -20.82
N GLU A 100 -7.07 6.91 -21.99
CA GLU A 100 -8.40 7.15 -22.57
C GLU A 100 -9.48 6.35 -21.84
N ASP A 101 -9.08 5.32 -21.08
CA ASP A 101 -9.95 4.57 -20.16
C ASP A 101 -9.96 5.14 -18.72
N ALA A 102 -9.58 6.42 -18.53
CA ALA A 102 -9.82 7.11 -17.26
C ALA A 102 -11.32 7.30 -17.08
N ASN A 103 -12.00 6.32 -16.47
CA ASN A 103 -13.35 6.49 -15.98
C ASN A 103 -13.31 7.52 -14.84
N PRO A 104 -13.77 8.77 -15.04
CA PRO A 104 -13.59 9.81 -14.03
C PRO A 104 -14.35 9.50 -12.74
N ALA A 105 -15.43 8.71 -12.84
CA ALA A 105 -16.17 8.24 -11.68
C ALA A 105 -15.36 7.21 -10.87
N TRP A 106 -14.59 6.35 -11.56
CA TRP A 106 -13.68 5.41 -10.91
C TRP A 106 -12.50 6.14 -10.27
N GLU A 107 -11.86 7.07 -10.98
CA GLU A 107 -10.77 7.88 -10.41
C GLU A 107 -11.24 8.66 -9.18
N ARG A 108 -12.43 9.28 -9.25
CA ARG A 108 -13.04 9.96 -8.10
C ARG A 108 -13.25 9.01 -6.93
N ARG A 109 -13.69 7.77 -7.18
CA ARG A 109 -13.86 6.77 -6.12
C ARG A 109 -12.53 6.44 -5.45
N VAL A 110 -11.50 6.15 -6.24
CA VAL A 110 -10.16 5.85 -5.72
C VAL A 110 -9.60 7.05 -4.96
N ALA A 111 -9.78 8.27 -5.46
CA ALA A 111 -9.39 9.49 -4.76
C ALA A 111 -10.05 9.62 -3.38
N LEU A 112 -11.36 9.38 -3.31
CA LEU A 112 -12.10 9.40 -2.04
C LEU A 112 -11.62 8.32 -1.08
N HIS A 113 -11.32 7.13 -1.61
CA HIS A 113 -10.78 6.01 -0.84
C HIS A 113 -9.43 6.37 -0.19
N GLU A 114 -8.46 6.85 -0.97
CA GLU A 114 -7.15 7.26 -0.44
C GLU A 114 -7.25 8.46 0.52
N CYS A 115 -8.15 9.41 0.23
CA CYS A 115 -8.43 10.51 1.14
C CYS A 115 -8.97 10.01 2.49
N GLY A 116 -9.78 8.94 2.50
CA GLY A 116 -10.24 8.29 3.72
C GLY A 116 -9.08 7.88 4.62
N HIS A 117 -8.12 7.11 4.08
CA HIS A 117 -6.91 6.72 4.79
C HIS A 117 -6.10 7.92 5.26
N ALA A 118 -5.85 8.90 4.38
CA ALA A 118 -5.05 10.07 4.70
C ALA A 118 -5.65 10.89 5.85
N ILE A 119 -6.97 11.12 5.84
CA ILE A 119 -7.67 11.90 6.87
C ILE A 119 -7.65 11.14 8.20
N VAL A 120 -8.11 9.88 8.21
CA VAL A 120 -8.20 9.08 9.44
C VAL A 120 -6.81 8.86 10.05
N GLY A 121 -5.81 8.51 9.23
CA GLY A 121 -4.43 8.32 9.71
C GLY A 121 -3.83 9.59 10.32
N THR A 122 -4.16 10.76 9.77
CA THR A 122 -3.74 12.05 10.33
C THR A 122 -4.47 12.36 11.63
N CYS A 123 -5.79 12.15 11.68
CA CYS A 123 -6.62 12.44 12.85
C CYS A 123 -6.26 11.55 14.05
N LEU A 124 -5.95 10.27 13.82
CA LEU A 124 -5.55 9.32 14.85
C LEU A 124 -4.07 9.42 15.24
N GLY A 125 -3.29 10.26 14.55
CA GLY A 125 -1.86 10.41 14.85
C GLY A 125 -1.01 9.18 14.52
N ILE A 126 -1.53 8.24 13.73
CA ILE A 126 -0.82 7.02 13.29
C ILE A 126 0.45 7.40 12.51
N GLY A 127 0.40 8.48 11.76
CA GLY A 127 1.56 8.96 11.02
C GLY A 127 1.29 10.26 10.28
N ARG A 128 2.34 10.77 9.64
CA ARG A 128 2.23 11.91 8.73
C ARG A 128 2.06 11.38 7.31
N VAL A 129 1.01 11.83 6.62
CA VAL A 129 0.83 11.59 5.19
C VAL A 129 1.96 12.31 4.44
N THR A 130 2.76 11.54 3.70
CA THR A 130 3.88 12.08 2.92
C THR A 130 3.51 12.26 1.45
N ARG A 131 2.67 11.39 0.92
CA ARG A 131 2.25 11.40 -0.48
C ARG A 131 0.93 10.65 -0.64
N VAL A 132 0.04 11.16 -1.50
CA VAL A 132 -1.13 10.43 -1.99
C VAL A 132 -1.10 10.49 -3.51
N VAL A 133 -1.22 9.34 -4.17
CA VAL A 133 -1.14 9.24 -5.63
C VAL A 133 -2.24 8.34 -6.16
N LEU A 134 -2.76 8.75 -7.32
CA LEU A 134 -3.58 7.91 -8.17
C LEU A 134 -2.71 7.42 -9.33
N THR A 135 -2.64 6.12 -9.50
CA THR A 135 -1.94 5.42 -10.57
C THR A 135 -2.96 4.66 -11.42
N ARG A 136 -2.50 4.09 -12.53
CA ARG A 136 -3.33 3.23 -13.40
C ARG A 136 -3.88 2.01 -12.65
N ASP A 137 -3.10 1.47 -11.72
CA ASP A 137 -3.44 0.26 -10.97
C ASP A 137 -4.25 0.54 -9.68
N GLY A 138 -4.61 1.81 -9.43
CA GLY A 138 -5.34 2.23 -8.24
C GLY A 138 -4.65 3.35 -7.48
N GLY A 139 -5.06 3.56 -6.24
CA GLY A 139 -4.54 4.59 -5.35
C GLY A 139 -3.49 4.04 -4.40
N GLN A 140 -2.56 4.90 -3.98
CA GLN A 140 -1.68 4.62 -2.85
C GLN A 140 -1.47 5.88 -2.02
N ALA A 141 -1.70 5.75 -0.71
CA ALA A 141 -1.29 6.72 0.29
C ALA A 141 -0.03 6.21 1.02
N TRP A 142 1.03 7.02 0.99
CA TRP A 142 2.24 6.80 1.78
C TRP A 142 2.16 7.61 3.07
N MET A 143 2.44 6.92 4.17
CA MET A 143 2.53 7.51 5.50
C MET A 143 3.89 7.18 6.12
N SER A 144 4.48 8.16 6.79
CA SER A 144 5.54 7.91 7.76
C SER A 144 4.89 7.59 9.10
N TYR A 145 4.90 6.31 9.47
CA TYR A 145 4.31 5.82 10.71
C TYR A 145 5.04 6.41 11.92
N ALA A 146 4.26 6.84 12.91
CA ALA A 146 4.76 7.08 14.25
C ALA A 146 5.04 5.72 14.93
N THR A 147 6.04 5.68 15.80
CA THR A 147 6.31 4.47 16.59
C THR A 147 5.22 4.31 17.65
N GLY A 148 4.25 3.43 17.40
CA GLY A 148 3.27 2.99 18.39
C GLY A 148 3.88 2.04 19.44
N LYS A 149 3.21 1.88 20.57
CA LYS A 149 3.57 0.89 21.62
C LYS A 149 2.81 -0.43 21.46
N SER A 150 1.96 -0.52 20.44
CA SER A 150 1.09 -1.67 20.15
C SER A 150 0.17 -2.01 21.33
N VAL A 151 -0.28 -0.98 22.06
CA VAL A 151 -1.36 -1.12 23.04
C VAL A 151 -2.70 -1.26 22.31
N LEU A 152 -3.76 -1.70 23.02
CA LEU A 152 -5.06 -1.95 22.41
C LEU A 152 -5.57 -0.76 21.58
N SER A 153 -5.44 0.47 22.09
CA SER A 153 -5.84 1.69 21.36
C SER A 153 -5.08 1.86 20.04
N ASP A 154 -3.78 1.56 20.00
CA ASP A 154 -2.99 1.65 18.77
C ASP A 154 -3.51 0.64 17.72
N LEU A 155 -3.91 -0.55 18.17
CA LEU A 155 -4.45 -1.60 17.29
C LEU A 155 -5.87 -1.28 16.81
N GLU A 156 -6.67 -0.63 17.65
CA GLU A 156 -8.00 -0.09 17.29
C GLU A 156 -7.89 1.07 16.29
N ASP A 157 -6.87 1.91 16.43
CA ASP A 157 -6.57 2.98 15.49
C ASP A 157 -6.12 2.43 14.13
N GLU A 158 -5.26 1.40 14.11
CA GLU A 158 -4.87 0.68 12.89
C GLU A 158 -6.08 0.01 12.21
N LEU A 159 -7.03 -0.53 12.99
CA LEU A 159 -8.31 -1.04 12.47
C LEU A 159 -9.14 0.07 11.81
N ALA A 160 -9.31 1.20 12.50
CA ALA A 160 -10.04 2.35 11.98
C ALA A 160 -9.40 2.89 10.69
N TYR A 161 -8.07 2.96 10.66
CA TYR A 161 -7.29 3.34 9.49
C TYR A 161 -7.49 2.38 8.32
N ALA A 162 -7.41 1.06 8.55
CA ALA A 162 -7.63 0.07 7.50
C ALA A 162 -9.05 0.17 6.92
N LEU A 163 -10.06 0.49 7.73
CA LEU A 163 -11.44 0.60 7.25
C LEU A 163 -11.78 1.96 6.63
N ALA A 164 -10.87 2.93 6.69
CA ALA A 164 -11.13 4.33 6.37
C ALA A 164 -11.50 4.56 4.90
N GLY A 165 -10.78 3.95 3.94
CA GLY A 165 -11.06 4.13 2.52
C GLY A 165 -12.45 3.63 2.13
N ARG A 166 -12.81 2.44 2.59
CA ARG A 166 -14.15 1.87 2.40
C ARG A 166 -15.25 2.71 3.08
N ALA A 167 -14.97 3.27 4.26
CA ALA A 167 -15.90 4.16 4.94
C ALA A 167 -16.14 5.46 4.15
N ALA A 168 -15.09 6.05 3.59
CA ALA A 168 -15.17 7.26 2.76
C ALA A 168 -16.00 7.01 1.48
N GLU A 169 -15.79 5.88 0.81
CA GLU A 169 -16.63 5.48 -0.33
C GLU A 169 -18.10 5.38 0.05
N ARG A 170 -18.42 4.69 1.14
CA ARG A 170 -19.79 4.50 1.60
C ARG A 170 -20.45 5.83 1.96
N LEU A 171 -19.72 6.73 2.62
CA LEU A 171 -20.23 8.02 3.08
C LEU A 171 -20.55 8.96 1.91
N ILE A 172 -19.69 9.03 0.90
CA ILE A 172 -19.79 10.02 -0.19
C ILE A 172 -20.50 9.46 -1.43
N LEU A 173 -20.36 8.16 -1.72
CA LEU A 173 -20.89 7.52 -2.93
C LEU A 173 -22.08 6.59 -2.64
N GLY A 174 -22.43 6.36 -1.37
CA GLY A 174 -23.51 5.46 -0.96
C GLY A 174 -23.27 3.97 -1.26
N THR A 175 -22.17 3.64 -1.94
CA THR A 175 -21.83 2.30 -2.42
C THR A 175 -20.33 2.07 -2.24
N VAL A 176 -19.95 0.80 -2.06
CA VAL A 176 -18.54 0.39 -1.88
C VAL A 176 -18.11 -0.48 -3.05
N ALA A 177 -16.88 -0.29 -3.54
CA ALA A 177 -16.27 -1.18 -4.51
C ALA A 177 -15.61 -2.39 -3.82
N ALA A 178 -15.31 -3.43 -4.62
CA ALA A 178 -14.61 -4.62 -4.16
C ALA A 178 -13.11 -4.38 -3.90
N GLY A 179 -12.56 -3.22 -4.31
CA GLY A 179 -11.12 -2.91 -4.27
C GLY A 179 -10.48 -2.93 -2.87
N ALA A 180 -11.26 -2.72 -1.81
CA ALA A 180 -10.80 -2.83 -0.42
C ALA A 180 -10.56 -4.29 0.06
N GLY A 181 -10.80 -5.30 -0.78
CA GLY A 181 -10.72 -6.71 -0.43
C GLY A 181 -10.02 -7.60 -1.48
N GLY A 182 -10.02 -8.90 -1.23
CA GLY A 182 -9.63 -9.93 -2.21
C GLY A 182 -8.21 -10.48 -2.08
N ASN A 183 -7.23 -9.65 -1.72
CA ASN A 183 -5.84 -10.10 -1.52
C ASN A 183 -5.39 -9.97 -0.06
N ALA A 184 -4.32 -10.68 0.33
CA ALA A 184 -3.84 -10.72 1.72
C ALA A 184 -3.29 -9.37 2.23
N MET A 185 -2.97 -8.44 1.33
CA MET A 185 -2.48 -7.09 1.66
C MET A 185 -3.59 -6.03 1.62
N SER A 186 -4.82 -6.40 1.25
CA SER A 186 -5.97 -5.50 1.16
C SER A 186 -6.41 -4.99 2.52
N ASP A 187 -7.08 -3.85 2.53
CA ASP A 187 -7.62 -3.21 3.73
C ASP A 187 -8.44 -4.15 4.61
N LEU A 188 -9.39 -4.88 4.01
CA LEU A 188 -10.24 -5.81 4.74
C LEU A 188 -9.46 -7.01 5.27
N ALA A 189 -8.45 -7.48 4.54
CA ALA A 189 -7.57 -8.55 5.02
C ALA A 189 -6.74 -8.07 6.23
N ARG A 190 -6.16 -6.87 6.14
CA ARG A 190 -5.40 -6.23 7.23
C ARG A 190 -6.26 -5.97 8.46
N ALA A 191 -7.46 -5.42 8.26
CA ALA A 191 -8.42 -5.19 9.33
C ALA A 191 -8.82 -6.51 10.00
N THR A 192 -9.15 -7.54 9.21
CA THR A 192 -9.50 -8.87 9.74
C THR A 192 -8.35 -9.47 10.53
N GLN A 193 -7.12 -9.40 10.01
CA GLN A 193 -5.94 -9.92 10.70
C GLN A 193 -5.70 -9.19 12.03
N THR A 194 -5.79 -7.86 12.02
CA THR A 194 -5.58 -7.04 13.23
C THR A 194 -6.62 -7.37 14.30
N ALA A 195 -7.91 -7.43 13.93
CA ALA A 195 -8.98 -7.82 14.85
C ALA A 195 -8.77 -9.24 15.40
N THR A 196 -8.39 -10.18 14.54
CA THR A 196 -8.09 -11.57 14.93
C THR A 196 -6.91 -11.63 15.89
N ASP A 197 -5.88 -10.80 15.68
CA ASP A 197 -4.67 -10.80 16.51
C ASP A 197 -4.92 -10.18 17.89
N ILE A 198 -5.69 -9.09 17.96
CA ILE A 198 -6.19 -8.51 19.23
C ILE A 198 -6.80 -9.62 20.10
N ASP A 199 -7.64 -10.46 19.49
CA ASP A 199 -8.33 -11.51 20.22
C ASP A 199 -7.46 -12.75 20.48
N LEU A 200 -6.96 -13.37 19.42
CA LEU A 200 -6.43 -14.74 19.47
C LEU A 200 -4.93 -14.79 19.77
N ARG A 201 -4.18 -13.72 19.52
CA ARG A 201 -2.71 -13.69 19.69
C ARG A 201 -2.28 -12.86 20.89
N PHE A 202 -2.86 -11.67 21.04
CA PHE A 202 -2.45 -10.72 22.08
C PHE A 202 -3.30 -10.84 23.35
N GLY A 203 -4.51 -11.40 23.25
CA GLY A 203 -5.42 -11.52 24.39
C GLY A 203 -5.91 -10.16 24.91
N LEU A 204 -5.98 -9.15 24.04
CA LEU A 204 -6.38 -7.78 24.36
C LEU A 204 -7.87 -7.52 24.12
N GLY A 205 -8.58 -8.44 23.46
CA GLY A 205 -10.03 -8.33 23.23
C GLY A 205 -10.89 -8.59 24.48
N ALA A 206 -12.19 -8.34 24.36
CA ALA A 206 -13.13 -8.30 25.47
C ALA A 206 -13.18 -9.59 26.34
N ASP A 207 -13.52 -9.39 27.63
CA ASP A 207 -13.50 -10.31 28.77
C ASP A 207 -13.44 -11.83 28.42
N PRO A 208 -12.45 -12.58 28.96
CA PRO A 208 -12.36 -14.05 28.78
C PRO A 208 -13.64 -14.82 29.16
N ARG A 209 -14.55 -14.26 29.97
CA ARG A 209 -15.85 -14.87 30.32
C ARG A 209 -16.82 -14.97 29.14
N THR A 210 -16.72 -14.10 28.15
CA THR A 210 -17.54 -14.15 26.94
C THR A 210 -17.05 -15.20 25.93
N ARG A 211 -15.77 -15.60 25.98
CA ARG A 211 -15.17 -16.60 25.07
C ARG A 211 -15.63 -18.04 25.33
N ALA A 212 -15.98 -18.37 26.57
CA ALA A 212 -16.40 -19.73 26.96
C ALA A 212 -17.76 -20.17 26.36
N ARG A 213 -18.50 -19.27 25.70
CA ARG A 213 -19.80 -19.58 25.06
C ARG A 213 -19.72 -19.95 23.57
N GLY A 214 -18.60 -19.69 22.90
CA GLY A 214 -18.51 -19.79 21.43
C GLY A 214 -17.57 -20.88 20.87
N LEU A 215 -16.68 -21.45 21.69
CA LEU A 215 -15.82 -22.54 21.23
C LEU A 215 -16.59 -23.87 21.29
N PRO A 216 -16.72 -24.63 20.18
CA PRO A 216 -17.27 -25.96 20.24
C PRO A 216 -16.40 -26.79 21.19
N ARG A 217 -17.01 -27.27 22.29
CA ARG A 217 -16.34 -28.20 23.19
C ARG A 217 -15.92 -29.42 22.36
N PRO A 218 -14.67 -29.90 22.46
CA PRO A 218 -14.27 -31.09 21.75
C PRO A 218 -15.22 -32.22 22.11
N HIS A 219 -15.92 -32.74 21.10
CA HIS A 219 -16.79 -33.89 21.23
C HIS A 219 -15.94 -35.09 21.67
N GLY A 220 -16.21 -35.58 22.88
CA GLY A 220 -15.72 -36.89 23.30
C GLY A 220 -15.12 -36.88 24.70
N GLN A 221 -15.98 -36.92 25.71
CA GLN A 221 -15.90 -37.96 26.74
C GLN A 221 -17.22 -37.98 27.50
N ARG A 222 -18.00 -39.03 27.22
CA ARG A 222 -19.23 -39.35 27.94
C ARG A 222 -18.88 -39.60 29.40
N ASN A 223 -19.71 -39.06 30.29
CA ASN A 223 -19.80 -39.46 31.70
C ASN A 223 -19.75 -40.99 31.82
N ARG A 224 -18.72 -41.51 32.49
CA ARG A 224 -18.83 -42.76 33.25
C ARG A 224 -18.85 -42.39 34.72
N THR A 225 -20.05 -42.50 35.27
CA THR A 225 -20.35 -42.64 36.68
C THR A 225 -19.51 -43.74 37.33
N GLY A 226 -18.96 -43.45 38.51
CA GLY A 226 -18.72 -44.44 39.57
C GLY A 226 -17.42 -45.25 39.50
N CYS A 227 -16.43 -44.87 40.31
CA CYS A 227 -15.75 -45.83 41.18
C CYS A 227 -15.07 -45.07 42.32
N GLY A 228 -15.49 -45.36 43.55
CA GLY A 228 -14.87 -44.83 44.75
C GLY A 228 -13.49 -45.44 44.97
N CYS A 229 -12.52 -44.60 45.29
CA CYS A 229 -11.31 -45.03 46.00
C CYS A 229 -10.95 -43.94 46.99
N THR A 230 -11.36 -44.15 48.23
CA THR A 230 -10.82 -43.49 49.42
C THR A 230 -9.34 -43.85 49.55
N CYS A 231 -8.45 -42.85 49.52
CA CYS A 231 -7.12 -42.99 50.11
C CYS A 231 -6.86 -41.76 50.99
N ARG A 232 -7.10 -41.94 52.30
CA ARG A 232 -6.68 -41.03 53.36
C ARG A 232 -5.15 -40.90 53.33
N LYS A 233 -4.65 -39.67 53.45
CA LYS A 233 -3.35 -39.42 54.07
C LYS A 233 -3.60 -38.75 55.43
N ARG A 234 -3.27 -39.51 56.47
CA ARG A 234 -3.21 -39.21 57.92
C ARG A 234 -4.54 -38.95 58.62
#